data_AF-A0A7W1Q8Y5-F1
#
_entry.id   AF-A0A7W1Q8Y5-F1
#
_cell.length_a   1.000
_cell.length_b   1.000
_cell.length_c   1.000
_cell.angle_alpha   90.00
_cell.angle_beta   90.00
_cell.angle_gamma   90.00
#
_symmetry.space_group_name_H-M   'P 1'
#
loop_
_entity.id
_entity.type
_entity.pdbx_description
1 polymer ?
#
loop_
_entity_poly.entity_id
_entity_poly.type
_entity_poly.pdbx_seq_one_letter_code
_entity_poly.pdbx_strand_id
1 'polypeptide(L)' 'MNRAAQVSLLRWLRRQLQQPTPTREHLEAAVENDDPSEVRRLLGDMQFSDAQRRHVEGLLDAWEEGR' A
#
# COMPACT_ATOMS: atom_id res chain seq x y z
N MET A 1 14.93 5.28 -3.27
CA MET A 1 14.18 4.20 -2.58
C MET A 1 13.92 4.49 -1.09
N ASN A 2 12.72 4.94 -0.71
CA ASN A 2 12.33 5.12 0.69
C ASN A 2 11.80 3.83 1.34
N ARG A 3 12.71 2.95 1.75
CA ARG A 3 12.40 1.63 2.33
C ARG A 3 11.54 1.68 3.60
N ALA A 4 11.57 2.78 4.35
CA ALA A 4 10.80 2.95 5.57
C ALA A 4 9.29 3.13 5.27
N ALA A 5 8.94 3.85 4.20
CA ALA A 5 7.56 4.00 3.76
C ALA A 5 6.97 2.65 3.31
N GLN A 6 7.74 1.89 2.54
CA GLN A 6 7.40 0.56 2.04
C GLN A 6 7.05 -0.43 3.17
N VAL A 7 7.90 -0.51 4.20
CA VAL A 7 7.68 -1.39 5.37
C VAL A 7 6.48 -0.93 6.19
N SER A 8 6.27 0.37 6.31
CA SER A 8 5.14 0.94 7.06
C SER A 8 3.81 0.59 6.38
N LEU A 9 3.75 0.69 5.05
CA LEU A 9 2.60 0.31 4.25
C LEU A 9 2.28 -1.18 4.36
N LEU A 10 3.28 -2.06 4.22
CA LEU A 10 3.08 -3.51 4.36
C LEU A 10 2.58 -3.89 5.75
N ARG A 11 3.15 -3.29 6.81
CA ARG A 11 2.72 -3.55 8.18
C ARG A 11 1.25 -3.17 8.39
N TRP A 12 0.84 -2.04 7.84
CA TRP A 12 -0.54 -1.60 7.91
C TRP A 12 -1.48 -2.50 7.10
N LEU A 13 -1.11 -2.85 5.87
CA LEU A 13 -1.87 -3.76 5.00
C LEU A 13 -2.12 -5.11 5.65
N ARG A 14 -1.07 -5.72 6.22
CA ARG A 14 -1.16 -6.99 6.95
C ARG A 14 -2.09 -6.93 8.17
N ARG A 15 -2.23 -5.75 8.79
CA ARG A 15 -3.11 -5.54 9.93
C ARG A 15 -4.58 -5.36 9.52
N GLN A 16 -4.82 -4.79 8.34
CA GLN A 16 -6.18 -4.66 7.78
C GLN A 16 -6.66 -5.97 7.14
N LEU A 17 -5.78 -6.72 6.49
CA LEU A 17 -6.09 -7.95 5.76
C LEU A 17 -5.66 -9.18 6.59
N GLN A 18 -6.40 -9.46 7.66
CA GLN A 18 -6.10 -10.57 8.58
C GLN A 18 -6.16 -11.96 7.93
N GLN A 19 -6.89 -12.13 6.82
CA GLN A 19 -6.94 -13.38 6.05
C GLN A 19 -6.08 -13.27 4.78
N PRO A 20 -5.36 -14.35 4.39
CA PRO A 20 -4.75 -14.43 3.07
C PRO A 20 -5.86 -14.37 2.02
N THR A 21 -5.86 -13.30 1.24
CA THR A 21 -6.80 -13.06 0.15
C THR A 21 -5.97 -12.75 -1.10
N PRO A 22 -6.43 -13.08 -2.31
CA PRO A 22 -5.71 -12.78 -3.54
C PRO A 22 -5.29 -11.30 -3.65
N THR A 23 -6.13 -10.38 -3.15
CA THR A 23 -5.83 -8.95 -3.05
C THR A 23 -4.60 -8.66 -2.20
N ARG A 24 -4.41 -9.36 -1.08
CA ARG A 24 -3.25 -9.21 -0.22
C ARG A 24 -1.96 -9.65 -0.93
N GLU A 25 -2.00 -10.81 -1.59
CA GLU A 25 -0.83 -11.33 -2.32
C GLU A 25 -0.40 -10.37 -3.44
N HIS A 26 -1.35 -9.85 -4.20
CA HIS A 26 -1.07 -8.85 -5.24
C HIS A 26 -0.51 -7.54 -4.68
N LEU A 27 -1.03 -7.07 -3.54
CA LEU A 27 -0.49 -5.89 -2.86
C LEU A 27 0.94 -6.11 -2.36
N GLU A 28 1.22 -7.27 -1.76
CA GLU A 28 2.57 -7.63 -1.31
C GLU A 28 3.54 -7.71 -2.51
N ALA A 29 3.13 -8.34 -3.62
CA ALA A 29 3.93 -8.41 -4.84
C ALA A 29 4.18 -7.03 -5.48
N ALA A 30 3.18 -6.16 -5.57
CA ALA A 30 3.34 -4.82 -6.12
C ALA A 30 4.31 -3.97 -5.27
N VAL A 31 4.24 -4.12 -3.94
CA VAL A 31 5.19 -3.48 -3.04
C VAL A 31 6.60 -4.03 -3.25
N GLU A 32 6.78 -5.35 -3.30
CA GLU A 32 8.10 -5.98 -3.50
C GLU A 32 8.76 -5.60 -4.83
N ASN A 33 7.97 -5.36 -5.88
CA ASN A 33 8.44 -4.94 -7.21
C ASN A 33 8.65 -3.42 -7.36
N ASP A 34 8.56 -2.66 -6.28
CA ASP A 34 8.69 -1.21 -6.29
C ASP A 34 7.66 -0.51 -7.22
N ASP A 35 6.40 -0.98 -7.24
CA ASP A 35 5.32 -0.48 -8.11
C ASP A 35 4.22 0.25 -7.31
N PRO A 36 4.40 1.55 -6.99
CA PRO A 36 3.40 2.33 -6.26
C PRO A 36 2.11 2.57 -7.06
N SER A 37 2.16 2.51 -8.39
CA SER A 37 0.99 2.72 -9.25
C SER A 37 0.04 1.52 -9.17
N GLU A 38 0.56 0.31 -9.20
CA GLU A 38 -0.24 -0.91 -9.02
C GLU A 38 -0.81 -1.01 -7.61
N VAL A 39 -0.04 -0.61 -6.59
CA VAL A 39 -0.56 -0.52 -5.21
C VAL A 39 -1.71 0.48 -5.13
N ARG A 40 -1.59 1.66 -5.74
CA ARG A 40 -2.67 2.67 -5.78
C ARG A 40 -3.91 2.13 -6.46
N ARG A 41 -3.75 1.41 -7.57
CA ARG A 41 -4.85 0.75 -8.31
C ARG A 41 -5.58 -0.26 -7.43
N LEU A 42 -4.85 -1.19 -6.80
CA LEU A 42 -5.41 -2.24 -5.95
C LEU A 42 -6.13 -1.68 -4.72
N LEU A 43 -5.62 -0.59 -4.13
CA LEU A 43 -6.25 0.09 -3.00
C LEU A 43 -7.49 0.91 -3.40
N GLY A 44 -7.62 1.28 -4.68
CA GLY A 44 -8.79 1.99 -5.22
C GLY A 44 -10.09 1.20 -5.05
N ASP A 45 -10.01 -0.13 -5.17
CA ASP A 45 -11.16 -1.04 -5.07
C ASP A 45 -11.55 -1.35 -3.60
N MET A 46 -10.75 -0.90 -2.63
CA MET A 46 -11.00 -1.14 -1.21
C MET A 46 -11.80 0.00 -0.57
N GLN A 47 -12.72 -0.35 0.32
CA GLN A 47 -13.45 0.63 1.12
C GLN A 47 -12.60 1.11 2.29
N PHE A 48 -12.27 2.40 2.28
CA PHE A 48 -11.58 3.11 3.35
C PHE A 48 -12.45 4.24 3.88
N SER A 49 -12.29 4.56 5.16
CA SER A 49 -12.67 5.89 5.63
C SER A 49 -11.79 6.96 4.98
N ASP A 50 -12.28 8.20 4.88
CA ASP A 50 -11.51 9.30 4.30
C ASP A 50 -10.17 9.52 5.00
N ALA A 51 -10.12 9.31 6.33
CA ALA A 51 -8.89 9.43 7.10
C ALA A 51 -7.87 8.35 6.72
N GLN A 52 -8.32 7.10 6.54
CA GLN A 52 -7.46 6.01 6.07
C GLN A 52 -6.98 6.26 4.64
N ARG A 53 -7.86 6.73 3.75
CA ARG A 53 -7.53 7.02 2.36
C ARG A 53 -6.44 8.09 2.26
N ARG A 54 -6.60 9.23 2.93
CA ARG A 54 -5.57 10.29 2.99
C ARG A 54 -4.24 9.80 3.54
N HIS A 55 -4.27 8.95 4.57
CA HIS A 55 -3.05 8.40 5.15
C HIS A 55 -2.29 7.52 4.15
N VAL A 56 -3.00 6.62 3.47
CA VAL A 56 -2.45 5.73 2.45
C VAL A 56 -1.89 6.52 1.26
N GLU A 57 -2.64 7.50 0.76
CA GLU A 57 -2.20 8.35 -0.35
C GLU A 57 -0.90 9.07 0.00
N GLY A 58 -0.80 9.66 1.21
CA GLY A 58 0.45 10.30 1.65
C GLY A 58 1.64 9.35 1.77
N LEU A 59 1.42 8.07 2.09
CA LEU A 59 2.49 7.06 2.09
C LEU A 59 2.95 6.71 0.66
N LEU A 60 2.02 6.67 -0.30
CA LEU A 60 2.33 6.42 -1.71
C LEU A 60 3.06 7.60 -2.34
N ASP A 61 2.61 8.82 -2.08
CA ASP A 61 3.25 10.04 -2.59
C ASP A 61 4.69 10.16 -2.07
N ALA A 62 4.92 9.94 -0.77
CA ALA A 62 6.25 9.96 -0.18
C ALA A 62 7.17 8.83 -0.68
N TRP A 63 6.59 7.71 -1.13
CA TRP A 63 7.33 6.63 -1.76
C TRP A 63 7.73 7.00 -3.20
N GLU A 64 6.82 7.59 -3.97
CA GLU A 64 7.07 8.08 -5.33
C GLU A 64 8.11 9.21 -5.37
N GLU A 65 8.04 10.18 -4.44
CA GLU A 65 9.02 11.26 -4.29
C GLU A 65 10.40 10.75 -3.89
N GLY A 66 10.44 9.68 -3.09
CA GLY A 66 11.67 9.09 -2.59
C GLY A 66 12.28 8.04 -3.52
N ARG A 67 11.81 7.90 -4.77
CA ARG A 67 12.29 6.91 -5.73
C ARG A 67 13.71 7.24 -6.20
#